data_AF-A0A961Y220-F1
#
_entry.id   AF-A0A961Y220-F1
#
_cell.length_a   1.000
_cell.length_b   1.000
_cell.length_c   1.000
_cell.angle_alpha   90.00
_cell.angle_beta   90.00
_cell.angle_gamma   90.00
#
_symmetry.space_group_name_H-M   'P 1'
#
loop_
_entity.id
_entity.type
_entity.pdbx_description
1 polymer ?
#
loop_
_entity_poly.entity_id
_entity_poly.type
_entity_poly.pdbx_seq_one_letter_code
_entity_poly.pdbx_strand_id
1 'polypeptide(L)' 'MIRCQKALVGGAFEDDVAIDVDASGRISSIEFGTSAGGDALTLGTVVPGFVNTHSHLFHRALRGS' A
#
# COMPACT_ATOMS: atom_id res chain seq x y z
N MET A 1 -4.92 -2.67 11.42
CA MET A 1 -5.72 -3.12 10.28
C MET A 1 -6.00 -2.00 9.31
N ILE A 2 -5.68 -2.23 8.04
CA ILE A 2 -6.02 -1.40 6.88
C ILE A 2 -6.98 -2.22 6.01
N ARG A 3 -8.08 -1.63 5.56
CA ARG A 3 -8.96 -2.21 4.54
C ARG A 3 -8.67 -1.55 3.20
N CYS A 4 -8.51 -2.34 2.15
CA CYS A 4 -8.44 -1.89 0.78
C CYS A 4 -9.68 -2.39 0.04
N GLN A 5 -10.42 -1.50 -0.62
CA GLN A 5 -11.49 -1.93 -1.52
C GLN A 5 -10.94 -2.84 -2.63
N LYS A 6 -9.71 -2.55 -3.09
CA LYS A 6 -8.97 -3.35 -4.06
C LYS A 6 -7.48 -3.29 -3.76
N ALA A 7 -6.75 -4.39 -3.89
CA ALA A 7 -5.29 -4.39 -3.76
C ALA A 7 -4.60 -5.29 -4.80
N LEU A 8 -3.45 -4.85 -5.32
CA LEU A 8 -2.59 -5.69 -6.15
C LEU A 8 -1.71 -6.59 -5.26
N VAL A 9 -2.05 -7.88 -5.17
CA VAL A 9 -1.35 -8.88 -4.35
C VAL A 9 -0.93 -10.04 -5.25
N GLY A 10 0.34 -10.45 -5.16
CA GLY A 10 0.85 -11.57 -5.98
C GLY A 10 0.77 -11.37 -7.50
N GLY A 11 0.58 -10.13 -7.97
CA GLY A 11 0.41 -9.82 -9.40
C GLY A 11 -1.04 -9.82 -9.89
N ALA A 12 -2.02 -10.05 -9.02
CA ALA A 12 -3.45 -9.96 -9.33
C ALA A 12 -4.15 -8.91 -8.46
N PHE A 13 -5.24 -8.33 -8.99
CA PHE A 13 -6.09 -7.46 -8.19
C PHE A 13 -7.12 -8.29 -7.43
N GLU A 14 -7.12 -8.13 -6.11
CA GLU A 14 -8.07 -8.75 -5.19
C GLU A 14 -8.99 -7.68 -4.60
N ASP A 15 -10.26 -8.01 -4.40
CA ASP A 15 -11.25 -7.13 -3.77
C ASP A 15 -11.31 -7.37 -2.25
N ASP A 16 -11.69 -6.33 -1.49
CA ASP A 16 -11.90 -6.39 -0.03
C ASP A 16 -10.73 -7.02 0.74
N VAL A 17 -9.55 -6.41 0.62
CA VAL A 17 -8.31 -6.90 1.23
C VAL A 17 -8.08 -6.23 2.58
N ALA A 18 -7.90 -7.04 3.62
CA ALA A 18 -7.46 -6.59 4.93
C ALA A 18 -5.95 -6.83 5.10
N ILE A 19 -5.25 -5.82 5.59
CA ILE A 19 -3.80 -5.85 5.82
C ILE A 19 -3.53 -5.46 7.27
N ASP A 20 -2.84 -6.32 8.03
CA ASP A 20 -2.27 -5.92 9.31
C ASP A 20 -0.80 -5.58 9.18
N VAL A 21 -0.41 -4.59 9.97
CA VAL A 21 0.95 -4.08 10.05
C VAL A 21 1.38 -4.16 11.50
N ASP A 22 2.52 -4.80 11.73
CA ASP A 22 3.09 -4.92 13.07
C ASP A 22 3.69 -3.59 13.56
N ALA A 23 4.13 -3.57 14.82
CA ALA A 23 4.75 -2.40 15.43
C ALA A 23 6.06 -1.95 14.75
N SER A 24 6.68 -2.80 13.91
CA SER A 24 7.88 -2.48 13.14
C SER A 24 7.57 -1.91 11.75
N GLY A 25 6.29 -1.78 11.39
CA GLY A 25 5.86 -1.29 10.09
C GLY A 25 5.91 -2.36 8.99
N ARG A 26 5.96 -3.66 9.36
CA ARG A 26 5.92 -4.77 8.39
C ARG A 26 4.52 -5.33 8.27
N ILE A 27 4.16 -5.77 7.07
CA ILE A 27 2.92 -6.51 6.83
C ILE A 27 3.02 -7.85 7.59
N SER A 28 2.12 -8.06 8.55
CA SER A 28 2.04 -9.29 9.35
C SER A 28 0.98 -10.27 8.86
N SER A 29 -0.06 -9.79 8.18
CA SER A 29 -1.09 -10.62 7.56
C SER A 29 -1.72 -9.91 6.36
N ILE A 30 -2.24 -10.71 5.42
CA ILE A 30 -3.10 -10.28 4.32
C ILE A 30 -4.27 -11.25 4.26
N GLU A 31 -5.50 -10.75 4.35
CA GLU A 31 -6.73 -11.54 4.24
C GLU A 31 -7.62 -10.98 3.13
N PHE A 32 -8.28 -11.85 2.39
CA PHE A 32 -9.13 -11.48 1.25
C PHE A 32 -10.61 -11.70 1.58
N GLY A 33 -11.48 -10.83 1.06
CA GLY A 33 -12.92 -10.92 1.30
C GLY A 33 -13.34 -10.62 2.74
N THR A 34 -12.44 -10.04 3.54
CA THR A 34 -12.70 -9.71 4.94
C THR A 34 -13.16 -8.25 5.05
N SER A 35 -14.35 -8.06 5.60
CA SER A 35 -14.75 -6.75 6.11
C SER A 35 -13.94 -6.44 7.36
N ALA A 36 -12.99 -5.52 7.26
CA ALA A 36 -12.27 -5.04 8.43
C ALA A 36 -13.24 -4.43 9.46
N GLY A 37 -12.92 -4.56 10.75
CA GLY A 37 -13.72 -4.00 11.85
C GLY A 37 -13.88 -2.48 11.74
N GLY A 38 -14.87 -1.91 12.44
CA GLY A 38 -15.30 -0.51 12.28
C GLY A 38 -14.21 0.56 12.45
N ASP A 39 -13.11 0.23 13.13
CA ASP A 39 -11.99 1.16 13.39
C ASP A 39 -10.88 1.09 12.32
N ALA A 40 -11.04 0.26 11.29
CA ALA A 40 -10.01 0.09 10.26
C ALA A 40 -9.93 1.28 9.31
N LEU A 41 -8.70 1.71 9.01
CA LEU A 41 -8.45 2.69 7.95
C LEU A 41 -8.87 2.09 6.61
N THR A 42 -9.85 2.69 5.95
CA THR A 42 -10.33 2.24 4.64
C THR A 42 -9.70 3.05 3.52
N LEU A 43 -9.10 2.35 2.57
CA LEU A 43 -8.49 2.85 1.34
C LEU A 43 -9.23 2.30 0.11
N GLY A 44 -9.08 2.99 -1.01
CA GLY A 44 -9.62 2.55 -2.31
C GLY A 44 -8.76 1.43 -2.93
N THR A 45 -8.22 1.70 -4.11
CA THR A 45 -7.26 0.79 -4.77
C THR A 45 -5.84 1.04 -4.25
N VAL A 46 -5.20 -0.02 -3.78
CA VAL A 46 -3.83 -0.01 -3.24
C VAL A 46 -2.93 -0.89 -4.10
N VAL A 47 -1.69 -0.43 -4.33
CA VAL A 47 -0.65 -1.19 -5.03
C VAL A 47 0.65 -1.17 -4.21
N PRO A 48 1.56 -2.14 -4.41
CA PRO A 48 2.88 -2.09 -3.81
C PRO A 48 3.60 -0.77 -4.15
N GLY A 49 4.34 -0.24 -3.18
CA GLY A 49 5.19 0.91 -3.42
C GLY A 49 6.22 0.60 -4.52
N PHE A 50 6.34 1.49 -5.50
CA PHE A 50 7.31 1.32 -6.57
C PHE A 50 8.73 1.63 -6.08
N VAL A 51 9.68 0.80 -6.50
CA VAL A 51 11.10 1.04 -6.24
C VAL A 51 11.62 2.05 -7.26
N ASN A 52 12.12 3.18 -6.78
CA ASN A 52 12.88 4.11 -7.61
C ASN A 52 14.35 3.66 -7.64
N THR A 53 14.76 2.99 -8.72
CA THR A 53 16.11 2.44 -8.87
C THR A 53 17.12 3.43 -9.42
N HIS A 54 16.68 4.59 -9.88
CA HIS A 54 17.55 5.55 -10.54
C HIS A 54 16.98 6.96 -10.40
N SER A 55 17.71 7.84 -9.71
CA SER A 55 17.33 9.25 -9.61
C SER A 55 18.55 10.15 -9.56
N HIS A 56 18.42 11.33 -10.17
CA HIS A 56 19.36 12.44 -10.02
C HIS A 56 18.73 13.50 -9.14
N LEU A 57 18.77 13.28 -7.82
CA LEU A 57 18.09 14.14 -6.86
C LEU A 57 18.52 15.62 -6.98
N PHE A 58 19.79 15.88 -7.30
CA PHE A 58 20.33 17.23 -7.47
C PHE A 58 19.68 18.02 -8.62
N HIS A 59 19.23 17.36 -9.69
CA HIS A 59 18.49 18.03 -10.77
C HIS A 59 17.12 18.54 -10.31
N ARG A 60 16.56 18.03 -9.21
CA ARG A 60 15.30 18.54 -8.65
C ARG A 60 15.43 19.98 -8.16
N ALA A 61 16.57 20.34 -7.57
CA ALA A 61 16.85 21.71 -7.15
C ALA A 61 17.14 22.65 -8.33
N LEU A 62 17.57 22.11 -9.48
CA LEU A 62 17.93 22.89 -10.68
C LEU A 62 16.79 23.06 -11.69
N ARG A 63 15.70 22.29 -11.59
CA ARG A 63 14.51 22.40 -12.46
C ARG A 63 13.51 23.45 -11.97
N GLY A 64 13.99 24.62 -11.56
CA GLY A 64 13.15 25.68 -11.01
C GLY A 64 13.94 26.82 -10.41
N SER A 65 14.63 27.58 -11.28
CA SER A 65 14.75 29.03 -11.17
C SER A 65 13.85 29.65 -12.22
#